data_AF-A0A972AM41-F1
#
_entry.id   AF-A0A972AM41-F1
#
_cell.length_a   1.000
_cell.length_b   1.000
_cell.length_c   1.000
_cell.angle_alpha   90.00
_cell.angle_beta   90.00
_cell.angle_gamma   90.00
#
_symmetry.space_group_name_H-M   'P 1'
#
loop_
_entity.id
_entity.type
_entity.pdbx_description
1 polymer ?
#
loop_
_entity_poly.entity_id
_entity_poly.type
_entity_poly.pdbx_seq_one_letter_code
_entity_poly.pdbx_strand_id
1 'polypeptide(L)'
;MLQIINPSDDPYFNMAVEDYLVHNPDLNEDIFMLWQNRPTVVVGRHQNSHAEINLALVRQKGIEVVRRLSGGGAVYHDRGNLNFTFITTAAGMKLDFAAFTVPVIEVLHQLGVPAEHTGRNDIVIKGRKFSGNAQYRFKNRLMHHGTILFASNLEDVSQALKPDASKTIAKGVASVRSRVTNISEHLPRPLSLEEFKNMLLERIRAHSNGFQRRELTGPEIEQVNALRNSRYTSWDWNYGHSPQFSQRRLARFSWGSMEAFLLVKRGIIEQCRFFGDFFTIADLSILEKALQGVPLREEALRGVLEALDPGTIIPGASVQQIMSLMID
;
A
#
# COMPACT_ATOMS: atom_id res chain seq x y z
N MET A 1 22.69 -4.68 -7.42
CA MET A 1 21.39 -4.79 -6.71
C MET A 1 21.56 -5.80 -5.59
N LEU A 2 21.13 -5.46 -4.38
CA LEU A 2 21.18 -6.32 -3.22
C LEU A 2 19.84 -7.03 -3.00
N GLN A 3 19.85 -8.36 -3.05
CA GLN A 3 18.72 -9.17 -2.61
C GLN A 3 18.82 -9.43 -1.10
N ILE A 4 17.83 -8.97 -0.35
CA ILE A 4 17.65 -9.35 1.06
C ILE A 4 16.89 -10.67 1.15
N ILE A 5 17.47 -11.64 1.86
CA ILE A 5 16.84 -12.92 2.18
C ILE A 5 16.14 -12.79 3.52
N ASN A 6 14.81 -12.87 3.51
CA ASN A 6 13.98 -12.81 4.71
C ASN A 6 13.04 -14.03 4.74
N PRO A 7 13.33 -15.05 5.57
CA PRO A 7 12.51 -16.26 5.66
C PRO A 7 11.28 -16.11 6.58
N SER A 8 11.13 -14.97 7.26
CA SER A 8 10.04 -14.75 8.21
C SER A 8 8.68 -14.66 7.51
N ASP A 9 7.66 -15.24 8.15
CA ASP A 9 6.26 -15.04 7.76
C ASP A 9 5.48 -14.17 8.76
N ASP A 10 6.19 -13.53 9.71
CA ASP A 10 5.60 -12.61 10.67
C ASP A 10 5.31 -11.26 10.01
N PRO A 11 4.03 -10.86 9.82
CA PRO A 11 3.67 -9.63 9.15
C PRO A 11 4.26 -8.40 9.84
N TYR A 12 4.35 -8.38 11.16
CA TYR A 12 4.89 -7.22 11.88
C TYR A 12 6.38 -7.07 11.66
N PHE A 13 7.11 -8.19 11.66
CA PHE A 13 8.54 -8.20 11.35
C PHE A 13 8.78 -7.80 9.90
N ASN A 14 8.02 -8.36 8.96
CA ASN A 14 8.22 -8.10 7.53
C ASN A 14 7.96 -6.63 7.16
N MET A 15 6.95 -6.00 7.75
CA MET A 15 6.73 -4.55 7.58
C MET A 15 7.86 -3.72 8.20
N ALA A 16 8.40 -4.17 9.34
CA ALA A 16 9.55 -3.53 9.97
C ALA A 16 10.84 -3.68 9.14
N VAL A 17 11.02 -4.80 8.42
CA VAL A 17 12.15 -4.97 7.49
C VAL A 17 12.05 -3.96 6.35
N GLU A 18 10.90 -3.83 5.69
CA GLU A 18 10.72 -2.81 4.63
C GLU A 18 11.02 -1.39 5.14
N ASP A 19 10.50 -1.05 6.31
CA ASP A 19 10.71 0.23 6.98
C ASP A 19 12.19 0.48 7.29
N TYR A 20 12.87 -0.51 7.86
CA TYR A 20 14.30 -0.46 8.13
C TYR A 20 15.10 -0.21 6.85
N LEU A 21 14.86 -1.00 5.80
CA LEU A 21 15.63 -0.94 4.56
C LEU A 21 15.48 0.40 3.81
N VAL A 22 14.27 1.00 3.83
CA VAL A 22 14.03 2.28 3.15
C VAL A 22 14.54 3.49 3.95
N HIS A 23 14.54 3.41 5.28
CA HIS A 23 14.97 4.51 6.14
C HIS A 23 16.45 4.47 6.52
N ASN A 24 17.12 3.32 6.39
CA ASN A 24 18.53 3.19 6.75
C ASN A 24 19.42 4.01 5.77
N PRO A 25 20.15 5.03 6.28
CA PRO A 25 21.03 5.88 5.46
C PRO A 25 22.31 5.17 4.98
N ASP A 26 22.70 4.07 5.63
CA ASP A 26 23.90 3.31 5.29
C ASP A 26 23.66 2.39 4.08
N LEU A 27 22.40 2.12 3.74
CA LEU A 27 21.99 1.32 2.59
C LEU A 27 21.71 2.22 1.38
N ASN A 28 22.69 2.39 0.50
CA ASN A 28 22.57 3.29 -0.67
C ASN A 28 22.37 2.57 -2.01
N GLU A 29 22.48 1.24 -2.00
CA GLU A 29 22.28 0.40 -3.19
C GLU A 29 20.80 0.12 -3.49
N ASP A 30 20.51 -0.32 -4.71
CA ASP A 30 19.19 -0.83 -5.06
C ASP A 30 18.94 -2.16 -4.35
N ILE A 31 17.84 -2.24 -3.60
CA ILE A 31 17.46 -3.39 -2.80
C ILE A 31 16.27 -4.09 -3.43
N PHE A 32 16.28 -5.42 -3.37
CA PHE A 32 15.16 -6.27 -3.75
C PHE A 32 14.88 -7.31 -2.66
N MET A 33 13.61 -7.63 -2.43
CA MET A 33 13.20 -8.66 -1.47
C MET A 33 11.95 -9.38 -1.98
N LEU A 34 11.94 -10.71 -1.86
CA LEU A 34 10.74 -11.54 -1.94
C LEU A 34 10.41 -12.07 -0.56
N TRP A 35 9.14 -12.01 -0.18
CA TRP A 35 8.70 -12.38 1.17
C TRP A 35 7.21 -12.73 1.20
N GLN A 36 6.76 -13.40 2.24
CA GLN A 36 5.39 -13.88 2.40
C GLN A 36 4.95 -13.61 3.84
N ASN A 37 3.65 -13.54 4.09
CA ASN A 37 3.11 -13.46 5.45
C ASN A 37 2.25 -14.69 5.73
N ARG A 38 2.14 -15.07 7.00
CA ARG A 38 0.98 -15.83 7.49
C ARG A 38 -0.32 -15.01 7.30
N PRO A 39 -1.52 -15.62 7.42
CA PRO A 39 -2.80 -14.92 7.25
C PRO A 39 -2.86 -13.54 7.93
N THR A 40 -3.03 -12.48 7.14
CA THR A 40 -2.95 -11.10 7.63
C THR A 40 -3.74 -10.15 6.74
N VAL A 41 -4.41 -9.16 7.32
CA VAL A 41 -4.89 -7.98 6.61
C VAL A 41 -3.85 -6.86 6.71
N VAL A 42 -3.39 -6.38 5.56
CA VAL A 42 -2.50 -5.22 5.47
C VAL A 42 -3.31 -3.99 5.06
N VAL A 43 -3.49 -3.05 5.98
CA VAL A 43 -4.22 -1.79 5.72
C VAL A 43 -3.27 -0.71 5.22
N GLY A 44 -3.76 0.15 4.32
CA GLY A 44 -3.00 1.28 3.80
C GLY A 44 -2.71 2.33 4.86
N ARG A 45 -1.65 3.11 4.65
CA ARG A 45 -1.16 4.13 5.60
C ARG A 45 -2.25 5.04 6.14
N HIS A 46 -3.15 5.48 5.26
CA HIS A 46 -4.19 6.47 5.56
C HIS A 46 -5.58 5.86 5.73
N GLN A 47 -5.74 4.54 5.78
CA GLN A 47 -7.07 3.95 5.89
C GLN A 47 -7.56 3.87 7.35
N ASN A 48 -8.87 3.98 7.54
CA ASN A 48 -9.49 3.66 8.82
C ASN A 48 -9.67 2.14 8.94
N SER A 49 -8.80 1.47 9.70
CA SER A 49 -8.80 0.01 9.82
C SER A 49 -10.15 -0.56 10.22
N HIS A 50 -10.89 0.07 11.13
CA HIS A 50 -12.20 -0.39 11.56
C HIS A 50 -13.26 -0.34 10.44
N ALA A 51 -13.12 0.62 9.52
CA ALA A 51 -14.00 0.75 8.35
C ALA A 51 -13.65 -0.28 7.26
N GLU A 52 -12.38 -0.64 7.12
CA GLU A 52 -11.91 -1.54 6.05
C GLU A 52 -12.04 -3.03 6.35
N ILE A 53 -11.97 -3.42 7.63
CA ILE A 53 -11.85 -4.84 7.99
C ILE A 53 -13.12 -5.41 8.62
N ASN A 54 -13.39 -6.68 8.34
CA ASN A 54 -14.37 -7.45 9.10
C ASN A 54 -13.76 -7.90 10.43
N LEU A 55 -13.77 -7.00 11.42
CA LEU A 55 -13.09 -7.20 12.70
C LEU A 55 -13.54 -8.46 13.45
N ALA A 56 -14.82 -8.84 13.34
CA ALA A 56 -15.34 -10.06 13.96
C ALA A 56 -14.70 -11.31 13.35
N LEU A 57 -14.69 -11.40 12.01
CA LEU A 57 -14.09 -12.54 11.29
C LEU A 57 -12.57 -12.59 11.50
N VAL A 58 -11.90 -11.45 11.40
CA VAL A 58 -10.45 -11.34 11.57
C VAL A 58 -10.05 -11.86 12.95
N ARG A 59 -10.78 -11.48 14.01
CA ARG A 59 -10.58 -12.01 15.37
C ARG A 59 -10.90 -13.50 15.47
N GLN A 60 -12.01 -13.94 14.89
CA GLN A 60 -12.44 -15.35 14.92
C GLN A 60 -11.41 -16.28 14.27
N LYS A 61 -10.83 -15.86 13.13
CA LYS A 61 -9.85 -16.64 12.36
C LYS A 61 -8.40 -16.44 12.82
N GLY A 62 -8.16 -15.61 13.84
CA GLY A 62 -6.79 -15.29 14.29
C GLY A 62 -5.95 -14.58 13.22
N ILE A 63 -6.59 -13.83 12.32
CA ILE A 63 -5.92 -13.07 11.26
C ILE A 63 -5.35 -11.80 11.89
N GLU A 64 -4.08 -11.53 11.65
CA GLU A 64 -3.42 -10.32 12.15
C GLU A 64 -3.77 -9.10 11.27
N VAL A 65 -3.64 -7.89 11.83
CA VAL A 65 -3.87 -6.65 11.10
C VAL A 65 -2.67 -5.75 11.28
N VAL A 66 -2.03 -5.39 10.17
CA VAL A 66 -0.86 -4.52 10.18
C VAL A 66 -1.04 -3.36 9.22
N ARG A 67 -0.65 -2.16 9.63
CA ARG A 67 -0.62 -0.98 8.76
C ARG A 67 0.75 -0.84 8.12
N ARG A 68 0.78 -0.67 6.79
CA ARG A 68 2.01 -0.42 6.02
C ARG A 68 2.34 1.09 5.92
N LEU A 69 3.56 1.39 5.47
CA LEU A 69 4.03 2.76 5.25
C LEU A 69 3.38 3.44 4.04
N SER A 70 3.10 2.68 2.98
CA SER A 70 2.53 3.21 1.74
C SER A 70 1.02 3.42 1.82
N GLY A 71 0.52 4.37 1.01
CA GLY A 71 -0.91 4.59 0.80
C GLY A 71 -1.58 3.45 0.02
N GLY A 72 -2.80 3.69 -0.45
CA GLY A 72 -3.61 2.69 -1.16
C GLY A 72 -4.58 1.89 -0.27
N GLY A 73 -5.29 0.94 -0.87
CA GLY A 73 -6.33 0.16 -0.20
C GLY A 73 -5.83 -0.99 0.69
N ALA A 74 -6.76 -1.64 1.39
CA ALA A 74 -6.50 -2.79 2.23
C ALA A 74 -6.36 -4.06 1.37
N VAL A 75 -5.45 -4.95 1.75
CA VAL A 75 -5.19 -6.22 1.07
C VAL A 75 -5.08 -7.36 2.08
N TYR A 76 -5.37 -8.58 1.62
CA TYR A 76 -5.19 -9.78 2.43
C TYR A 76 -3.98 -10.55 1.94
N HIS A 77 -3.14 -11.01 2.87
CA HIS A 77 -1.99 -11.87 2.63
C HIS A 77 -2.21 -13.23 3.28
N ASP A 78 -1.66 -14.26 2.64
CA ASP A 78 -1.43 -15.58 3.19
C ASP A 78 -0.15 -16.16 2.57
N ARG A 79 0.16 -17.43 2.85
CA ARG A 79 1.36 -18.09 2.29
C ARG A 79 1.24 -18.36 0.78
N GLY A 80 0.06 -18.25 0.19
CA GLY A 80 -0.15 -18.30 -1.26
C GLY A 80 0.05 -16.95 -1.96
N ASN A 81 0.23 -15.88 -1.19
CA ASN A 81 0.50 -14.52 -1.67
C ASN A 81 2.00 -14.23 -1.56
N LEU A 82 2.66 -14.03 -2.70
CA LEU A 82 4.05 -13.58 -2.75
C LEU A 82 4.10 -12.06 -2.74
N ASN A 83 4.84 -11.49 -1.80
CA ASN A 83 5.15 -10.07 -1.80
C ASN A 83 6.53 -9.83 -2.40
N PHE A 84 6.68 -8.68 -3.01
CA PHE A 84 7.97 -8.20 -3.49
C PHE A 84 8.18 -6.75 -3.09
N THR A 85 9.43 -6.38 -2.89
CA THR A 85 9.86 -5.02 -2.55
C THR A 85 11.07 -4.67 -3.39
N PHE A 86 11.05 -3.48 -3.99
CA PHE A 86 12.19 -2.82 -4.60
C PHE A 86 12.42 -1.49 -3.90
N ILE A 87 13.66 -1.17 -3.55
CA ILE A 87 14.02 0.13 -3.00
C ILE A 87 15.17 0.67 -3.84
N THR A 88 15.01 1.88 -4.37
CA THR A 88 16.01 2.55 -5.21
C THR A 88 16.21 3.99 -4.77
N THR A 89 17.30 4.60 -5.21
CA THR A 89 17.55 6.04 -5.05
C THR A 89 16.93 6.80 -6.23
N ALA A 90 15.86 7.55 -5.97
CA ALA A 90 15.13 8.33 -6.95
C ALA A 90 15.78 9.69 -7.25
N ALA A 91 17.06 9.69 -7.64
CA ALA A 91 17.71 10.91 -8.15
C ALA A 91 17.19 11.24 -9.56
N GLY A 92 16.04 11.93 -9.64
CA GLY A 92 15.52 12.47 -10.89
C GLY A 92 14.78 11.50 -11.83
N MET A 93 14.63 10.22 -11.48
CA MET A 93 13.82 9.29 -12.27
C MET A 93 12.32 9.51 -12.08
N LYS A 94 11.59 9.68 -13.19
CA LYS A 94 10.12 9.61 -13.20
C LYS A 94 9.68 8.21 -12.79
N LEU A 95 8.64 8.16 -11.96
CA LEU A 95 8.03 6.93 -11.45
C LEU A 95 7.52 6.08 -12.61
N ASP A 96 8.18 4.95 -12.87
CA ASP A 96 7.59 3.92 -13.71
C ASP A 96 7.29 2.69 -12.87
N PHE A 97 6.01 2.51 -12.52
CA PHE A 97 5.52 1.27 -11.90
C PHE A 97 5.81 0.06 -12.80
N ALA A 98 5.85 0.25 -14.13
CA ALA A 98 6.09 -0.81 -15.08
C ALA A 98 7.51 -1.39 -14.92
N ALA A 99 8.52 -0.56 -14.63
CA ALA A 99 9.90 -1.04 -14.49
C ALA A 99 10.06 -2.16 -13.44
N PHE A 100 9.30 -2.10 -12.35
CA PHE A 100 9.34 -3.09 -11.27
C PHE A 100 8.45 -4.32 -11.50
N THR A 101 7.50 -4.22 -12.43
CA THR A 101 6.46 -5.22 -12.65
C THR A 101 6.60 -5.93 -14.00
N VAL A 102 7.42 -5.40 -14.92
CA VAL A 102 7.85 -6.04 -16.17
C VAL A 102 8.42 -7.44 -15.95
N PRO A 103 9.35 -7.69 -14.99
CA PRO A 103 9.85 -9.04 -14.75
C PRO A 103 8.76 -10.07 -14.42
N VAL A 104 7.71 -9.64 -13.70
CA VAL A 104 6.57 -10.51 -13.36
C VAL A 104 5.77 -10.86 -14.61
N ILE A 105 5.48 -9.86 -15.46
CA ILE A 105 4.75 -10.06 -16.71
C ILE A 105 5.54 -10.98 -17.67
N GLU A 106 6.84 -10.76 -17.82
CA GLU A 106 7.68 -11.57 -18.70
C GLU A 106 7.74 -13.04 -18.28
N VAL A 107 7.84 -13.31 -16.98
CA VAL A 107 7.78 -14.69 -16.44
C VAL A 107 6.41 -15.31 -16.72
N LEU A 108 5.33 -14.56 -16.54
CA LEU A 108 3.99 -15.07 -16.83
C LEU A 108 3.78 -15.34 -18.31
N HIS A 109 4.28 -14.47 -19.20
CA HIS A 109 4.23 -14.69 -20.65
C HIS A 109 5.03 -15.93 -21.06
N GLN A 110 6.20 -16.17 -20.45
CA GLN A 110 6.99 -17.40 -20.66
C GLN A 110 6.23 -18.66 -20.22
N LEU A 111 5.40 -18.55 -19.19
CA LEU A 111 4.51 -19.61 -18.72
C LEU A 111 3.21 -19.72 -19.54
N GLY A 112 3.04 -18.92 -20.60
CA GLY A 112 1.84 -18.92 -21.45
C GLY A 112 0.62 -18.22 -20.81
N VAL A 113 0.83 -17.41 -19.78
CA VAL A 113 -0.21 -16.66 -19.07
C VAL A 113 -0.24 -15.21 -19.54
N PRO A 114 -1.33 -14.72 -20.17
CA PRO A 114 -1.40 -13.36 -20.72
C PRO A 114 -1.69 -12.34 -19.62
N ALA A 115 -0.63 -11.89 -18.93
CA ALA A 115 -0.69 -10.83 -17.94
C ALA A 115 -0.47 -9.45 -18.57
N GLU A 116 -1.17 -8.43 -18.08
CA GLU A 116 -1.06 -7.05 -18.57
C GLU A 116 -1.29 -6.02 -17.46
N HIS A 117 -0.74 -4.82 -17.63
CA HIS A 117 -1.02 -3.69 -16.75
C HIS A 117 -2.44 -3.16 -16.95
N THR A 118 -3.09 -2.76 -15.87
CA THR A 118 -4.34 -2.02 -15.93
C THR A 118 -4.41 -0.94 -14.86
N GLY A 119 -5.13 0.14 -15.15
CA GLY A 119 -5.28 1.27 -14.24
C GLY A 119 -3.93 1.89 -13.89
N ARG A 120 -3.76 2.28 -12.62
CA ARG A 120 -2.56 2.96 -12.14
C ARG A 120 -1.49 2.02 -11.60
N ASN A 121 -1.91 0.91 -10.99
CA ASN A 121 -1.06 0.12 -10.10
C ASN A 121 -1.44 -1.37 -10.06
N ASP A 122 -2.24 -1.86 -11.00
CA ASP A 122 -2.74 -3.24 -10.99
C ASP A 122 -2.20 -4.04 -12.18
N ILE A 123 -2.04 -5.35 -11.97
CA ILE A 123 -1.76 -6.31 -13.03
C ILE A 123 -2.87 -7.35 -13.06
N VAL A 124 -3.35 -7.65 -14.27
CA VAL A 124 -4.48 -8.55 -14.50
C VAL A 124 -4.10 -9.70 -15.41
N ILE A 125 -4.81 -10.82 -15.25
CA ILE A 125 -4.84 -11.93 -16.20
C ILE A 125 -6.29 -12.04 -16.68
N LYS A 126 -6.51 -11.83 -17.98
CA LYS A 126 -7.86 -11.86 -18.60
C LYS A 126 -8.84 -10.94 -17.85
N GLY A 127 -8.40 -9.72 -17.52
CA GLY A 127 -9.20 -8.71 -16.80
C GLY A 127 -9.41 -8.96 -15.30
N ARG A 128 -8.90 -10.05 -14.72
CA ARG A 128 -8.96 -10.33 -13.28
C ARG A 128 -7.63 -9.99 -12.61
N LYS A 129 -7.66 -9.21 -11.53
CA LYS A 129 -6.48 -8.72 -10.81
C LYS A 129 -5.77 -9.84 -10.05
N PHE A 130 -4.47 -9.97 -10.21
CA PHE A 130 -3.66 -10.87 -9.38
C PHE A 130 -2.55 -10.13 -8.63
N SER A 131 -2.27 -8.88 -8.98
CA SER A 131 -1.25 -8.07 -8.32
C SER A 131 -1.74 -6.65 -8.09
N GLY A 132 -1.47 -6.11 -6.90
CA GLY A 132 -1.66 -4.71 -6.56
C GLY A 132 -0.35 -4.11 -6.07
N ASN A 133 -0.05 -2.89 -6.54
CA ASN A 133 1.22 -2.23 -6.28
C ASN A 133 1.03 -0.94 -5.50
N ALA A 134 2.01 -0.60 -4.68
CA ALA A 134 2.03 0.63 -3.91
C ALA A 134 3.46 1.16 -3.81
N GLN A 135 3.58 2.45 -3.50
CA GLN A 135 4.86 3.11 -3.36
C GLN A 135 4.92 3.95 -2.10
N TYR A 136 6.12 4.09 -1.57
CA TYR A 136 6.45 4.92 -0.44
C TYR A 136 7.73 5.69 -0.76
N ARG A 137 7.71 7.00 -0.52
CA ARG A 137 8.88 7.87 -0.71
C ARG A 137 9.38 8.35 0.64
N PHE A 138 10.70 8.26 0.82
CA PHE A 138 11.38 8.81 1.97
C PHE A 138 12.66 9.50 1.51
N LYS A 139 12.70 10.83 1.62
CA LYS A 139 13.81 11.64 1.08
C LYS A 139 14.08 11.30 -0.40
N ASN A 140 15.29 10.90 -0.74
CA ASN A 140 15.70 10.46 -2.07
C ASN A 140 15.47 8.96 -2.32
N ARG A 141 14.91 8.20 -1.36
CA ARG A 141 14.61 6.77 -1.51
C ARG A 141 13.17 6.57 -1.96
N LEU A 142 12.98 5.65 -2.90
CA LEU A 142 11.68 5.19 -3.37
C LEU A 142 11.58 3.70 -3.12
N MET A 143 10.61 3.30 -2.30
CA MET A 143 10.19 1.92 -2.14
C MET A 143 8.97 1.67 -3.02
N HIS A 144 9.04 0.63 -3.84
CA HIS A 144 7.93 0.08 -4.60
C HIS A 144 7.72 -1.36 -4.15
N HIS A 145 6.50 -1.69 -3.76
CA HIS A 145 6.17 -3.05 -3.35
C HIS A 145 4.81 -3.47 -3.89
N GLY A 146 4.58 -4.77 -3.91
CA GLY A 146 3.34 -5.30 -4.41
C GLY A 146 3.08 -6.71 -3.95
N THR A 147 1.84 -7.11 -4.17
CA THR A 147 1.37 -8.46 -3.94
C THR A 147 1.31 -9.23 -5.24
N ILE A 148 1.48 -10.54 -5.20
CA ILE A 148 1.29 -11.46 -6.30
C ILE A 148 0.48 -12.64 -5.74
N LEU A 149 -0.81 -12.66 -6.08
CA LEU A 149 -1.73 -13.75 -5.76
C LEU A 149 -1.36 -14.95 -6.62
N PHE A 150 -0.55 -15.85 -6.06
CA PHE A 150 -0.11 -17.04 -6.77
C PHE A 150 -1.07 -18.22 -6.53
N ALA A 151 -1.40 -18.48 -5.27
CA ALA A 151 -2.30 -19.56 -4.85
C ALA A 151 -2.96 -19.24 -3.48
N SER A 152 -3.36 -17.98 -3.28
CA SER A 152 -4.02 -17.53 -2.04
C SER A 152 -5.44 -18.05 -1.92
N ASN A 153 -5.93 -18.13 -0.68
CA ASN A 153 -7.34 -18.41 -0.42
C ASN A 153 -8.20 -17.17 -0.73
N LEU A 154 -8.73 -17.11 -1.95
CA LEU A 154 -9.56 -15.97 -2.42
C LEU A 154 -10.87 -15.81 -1.64
N GLU A 155 -11.36 -16.87 -0.99
CA GLU A 155 -12.51 -16.77 -0.10
C GLU A 155 -12.16 -15.93 1.13
N ASP A 156 -11.04 -16.23 1.80
CA ASP A 156 -10.55 -15.46 2.94
C ASP A 156 -10.25 -14.00 2.55
N VAL A 157 -9.65 -13.78 1.37
CA VAL A 157 -9.42 -12.44 0.81
C VAL A 157 -10.73 -11.64 0.77
N SER A 158 -11.81 -12.25 0.28
CA SER A 158 -13.10 -11.59 0.10
C SER A 158 -13.85 -11.35 1.42
N GLN A 159 -13.66 -12.20 2.42
CA GLN A 159 -14.41 -12.14 3.68
C GLN A 159 -13.72 -11.28 4.75
N ALA A 160 -12.39 -11.21 4.74
CA ALA A 160 -11.61 -10.44 5.71
C ALA A 160 -11.77 -8.92 5.54
N LEU A 161 -12.06 -8.48 4.30
CA LEU A 161 -12.25 -7.09 3.95
C LEU A 161 -13.74 -6.74 3.89
N LYS A 162 -14.13 -5.57 4.40
CA LYS A 162 -15.48 -5.06 4.24
C LYS A 162 -15.68 -4.59 2.79
N PRO A 163 -16.82 -4.89 2.16
CA PRO A 163 -17.17 -4.30 0.88
C PRO A 163 -17.26 -2.78 1.02
N ASP A 164 -16.56 -2.06 0.16
CA ASP A 164 -16.68 -0.60 0.05
C ASP A 164 -18.12 -0.26 -0.37
N ALA A 165 -18.91 0.30 0.55
CA ALA A 165 -20.31 0.62 0.35
C ALA A 165 -20.53 1.58 -0.84
N SER A 166 -19.53 2.42 -1.17
CA SER A 166 -19.59 3.32 -2.33
C SER A 166 -19.49 2.60 -3.67
N LYS A 167 -18.84 1.41 -3.71
CA LYS A 167 -18.76 0.57 -4.93
C LYS A 167 -20.03 -0.23 -5.19
N THR A 168 -20.89 -0.37 -4.19
CA THR A 168 -22.20 -1.04 -4.30
C THR A 168 -23.26 -0.16 -4.96
N ILE A 169 -23.15 1.16 -4.79
CA ILE A 169 -24.15 2.13 -5.31
C ILE A 169 -23.96 2.38 -6.82
N ALA A 170 -22.75 2.23 -7.35
CA ALA A 170 -22.44 2.66 -8.72
C ALA A 170 -22.91 1.70 -9.83
N LYS A 171 -23.25 0.44 -9.55
CA LYS A 171 -23.76 -0.51 -10.56
C LYS A 171 -24.70 -1.52 -9.91
N GLY A 172 -25.97 -1.48 -10.29
CA GLY A 172 -26.97 -2.52 -9.97
C GLY A 172 -26.68 -3.83 -10.67
N VAL A 173 -25.53 -4.45 -10.38
CA VAL A 173 -25.12 -5.76 -10.87
C VAL A 173 -24.72 -6.59 -9.65
N ALA A 174 -25.44 -7.68 -9.47
CA ALA A 174 -25.10 -8.73 -8.52
C ALA A 174 -23.63 -9.19 -8.70
N SER A 175 -23.02 -9.62 -7.60
CA SER A 175 -21.74 -10.35 -7.54
C SER A 175 -20.44 -9.52 -7.52
N VAL A 176 -19.95 -9.24 -6.30
CA VAL A 176 -18.57 -8.80 -6.01
C VAL A 176 -17.57 -10.00 -6.04
N ARG A 177 -17.90 -11.11 -6.72
CA ARG A 177 -17.18 -12.38 -6.61
C ARG A 177 -16.06 -12.66 -7.63
N SER A 178 -15.68 -11.76 -8.54
CA SER A 178 -14.55 -12.07 -9.45
C SER A 178 -13.68 -10.88 -9.90
N ARG A 179 -13.26 -10.00 -8.99
CA ARG A 179 -12.24 -8.98 -9.34
C ARG A 179 -10.82 -9.51 -9.28
N VAL A 180 -10.56 -10.56 -8.51
CA VAL A 180 -9.22 -11.11 -8.31
C VAL A 180 -9.10 -12.56 -8.79
N THR A 181 -7.88 -13.02 -9.03
CA THR A 181 -7.57 -14.39 -9.45
C THR A 181 -6.17 -14.78 -9.00
N ASN A 182 -5.93 -16.07 -8.81
CA ASN A 182 -4.60 -16.61 -8.60
C ASN A 182 -3.90 -16.93 -9.92
N ILE A 183 -2.58 -16.73 -9.99
CA ILE A 183 -1.77 -17.18 -11.15
C ILE A 183 -1.95 -18.67 -11.39
N SER A 184 -1.96 -19.48 -10.34
CA SER A 184 -2.05 -20.95 -10.44
C SER A 184 -3.30 -21.46 -11.18
N GLU A 185 -4.38 -20.67 -11.24
CA GLU A 185 -5.60 -20.98 -11.99
C GLU A 185 -5.44 -20.83 -13.51
N HIS A 186 -4.39 -20.16 -13.99
CA HIS A 186 -4.20 -19.87 -15.42
C HIS A 186 -3.00 -20.58 -16.03
N LEU A 187 -2.20 -21.27 -15.23
CA LEU A 187 -1.02 -21.97 -15.72
C LEU A 187 -1.42 -23.17 -16.59
N PRO A 188 -0.82 -23.34 -17.78
CA PRO A 188 -1.04 -24.52 -18.63
C PRO A 188 -0.60 -25.84 -17.97
N ARG A 189 0.33 -25.78 -17.02
CA ARG A 189 0.84 -26.91 -16.24
C ARG A 189 1.01 -26.48 -14.79
N PRO A 190 0.81 -27.38 -13.81
CA PRO A 190 1.07 -27.08 -12.41
C PRO A 190 2.51 -26.56 -12.19
N LEU A 191 2.64 -25.50 -11.41
CA LEU A 191 3.91 -24.91 -10.96
C LEU A 191 3.76 -24.57 -9.49
N SER A 192 4.77 -24.90 -8.68
CA SER A 192 4.81 -24.50 -7.29
C SER A 192 5.18 -23.02 -7.15
N LEU A 193 4.84 -22.43 -5.99
CA LEU A 193 5.22 -21.05 -5.68
C LEU A 193 6.75 -20.89 -5.61
N GLU A 194 7.48 -21.89 -5.13
CA GLU A 194 8.94 -21.84 -5.07
C GLU A 194 9.57 -21.87 -6.46
N GLU A 195 9.05 -22.69 -7.39
CA GLU A 195 9.48 -22.66 -8.79
C GLU A 195 9.21 -21.29 -9.42
N PHE A 196 8.03 -20.71 -9.19
CA PHE A 196 7.71 -19.36 -9.66
C PHE A 196 8.65 -18.30 -9.08
N LYS A 197 8.95 -18.36 -7.77
CA LYS A 197 9.92 -17.46 -7.11
C LYS A 197 11.30 -17.58 -7.76
N ASN A 198 11.76 -18.79 -8.05
CA ASN A 198 13.05 -19.01 -8.71
C ASN A 198 13.08 -18.40 -10.12
N MET A 199 12.04 -18.61 -10.92
CA MET A 199 11.94 -18.00 -12.26
C MET A 199 11.95 -16.47 -12.20
N LEU A 200 11.21 -15.89 -11.24
CA LEU A 200 11.18 -14.45 -11.02
C LEU A 200 12.56 -13.91 -10.59
N LEU A 201 13.24 -14.62 -9.69
CA LEU A 201 14.59 -14.27 -9.25
C LEU A 201 15.61 -14.30 -10.39
N GLU A 202 15.56 -15.33 -11.23
CA GLU A 202 16.41 -15.42 -12.41
C GLU A 202 16.15 -14.25 -13.38
N ARG A 203 14.87 -13.93 -13.60
CA ARG A 203 14.49 -12.81 -14.47
C ARG A 203 14.97 -11.47 -13.94
N ILE A 204 14.84 -11.21 -12.64
CA ILE A 204 15.29 -9.97 -12.02
C ILE A 204 16.83 -9.89 -12.05
N ARG A 205 17.51 -11.00 -11.76
CA ARG A 205 18.97 -11.09 -11.84
C ARG A 205 19.48 -10.76 -13.25
N ALA A 206 18.80 -11.23 -14.30
CA ALA A 206 19.16 -10.93 -15.68
C ALA A 206 19.03 -9.44 -16.04
N HIS A 207 18.14 -8.71 -15.37
CA HIS A 207 17.93 -7.27 -15.56
C HIS A 207 18.77 -6.39 -14.62
N SER A 208 19.60 -6.99 -13.76
CA SER A 208 20.28 -6.30 -12.68
C SER A 208 21.80 -6.46 -12.77
N ASN A 209 22.53 -5.36 -12.61
CA ASN A 209 23.99 -5.39 -12.48
C ASN A 209 24.41 -5.63 -11.02
N GLY A 210 25.48 -6.42 -10.83
CA GLY A 210 26.07 -6.68 -9.51
C GLY A 210 25.06 -7.26 -8.51
N PHE A 211 24.32 -8.30 -8.93
CA PHE A 211 23.32 -8.95 -8.08
C PHE A 211 24.00 -9.72 -6.95
N GLN A 212 23.76 -9.32 -5.70
CA GLN A 212 24.31 -9.96 -4.51
C GLN A 212 23.19 -10.41 -3.57
N ARG A 213 23.42 -11.51 -2.84
CA ARG A 213 22.46 -12.03 -1.85
C ARG A 213 23.02 -11.83 -0.45
N ARG A 214 22.17 -11.37 0.47
CA ARG A 214 22.55 -11.13 1.86
C ARG A 214 21.38 -11.37 2.81
N GLU A 215 21.68 -11.93 3.97
CA GLU A 215 20.74 -11.99 5.11
C GLU A 215 20.92 -10.76 6.01
N LEU A 216 19.89 -10.43 6.77
CA LEU A 216 20.04 -9.42 7.83
C LEU A 216 21.01 -9.93 8.90
N THR A 217 21.96 -9.09 9.29
CA THR A 217 22.90 -9.36 10.38
C THR A 217 22.20 -9.28 11.73
N GLY A 218 22.80 -9.87 12.78
CA GLY A 218 22.27 -9.79 14.15
C GLY A 218 21.90 -8.36 14.59
N PRO A 219 22.80 -7.36 14.47
CA PRO A 219 22.49 -5.97 14.81
C PRO A 219 21.36 -5.34 13.97
N GLU A 220 21.20 -5.73 12.71
CA GLU A 220 20.08 -5.26 11.88
C GLU A 220 18.77 -5.91 12.32
N ILE A 221 18.78 -7.20 12.65
CA ILE A 221 17.62 -7.92 13.20
C ILE A 221 17.16 -7.29 14.52
N GLU A 222 18.09 -6.87 15.39
CA GLU A 222 17.76 -6.16 16.63
C GLU A 222 17.05 -4.83 16.35
N GLN A 223 17.54 -4.03 15.40
CA GLN A 223 16.92 -2.77 15.00
C GLN A 223 15.53 -2.99 14.38
N VAL A 224 15.39 -3.99 13.52
CA VAL A 224 14.10 -4.39 12.93
C VAL A 224 13.14 -4.83 14.04
N ASN A 225 13.58 -5.61 15.02
CA ASN A 225 12.74 -6.03 16.14
C ASN A 225 12.34 -4.86 17.05
N ALA A 226 13.23 -3.91 17.30
CA ALA A 226 12.89 -2.70 18.05
C ALA A 226 11.80 -1.88 17.32
N LEU A 227 11.91 -1.76 16.00
CA LEU A 227 10.90 -1.09 15.16
C LEU A 227 9.58 -1.86 15.10
N ARG A 228 9.65 -3.18 14.94
CA ARG A 228 8.50 -4.10 15.02
C ARG A 228 7.73 -3.87 16.32
N ASN A 229 8.42 -3.91 17.46
CA ASN A 229 7.80 -3.85 18.78
C ASN A 229 7.28 -2.45 19.14
N SER A 230 7.95 -1.40 18.70
CA SER A 230 7.55 -0.01 18.99
C SER A 230 6.44 0.52 18.08
N ARG A 231 6.34 0.01 16.84
CA ARG A 231 5.39 0.50 15.83
C ARG A 231 4.45 -0.60 15.35
N TYR A 232 4.97 -1.63 14.70
CA TYR A 232 4.13 -2.55 13.92
C TYR A 232 3.25 -3.47 14.77
N THR A 233 3.64 -3.77 15.99
CA THR A 233 2.78 -4.49 16.96
C THR A 233 1.84 -3.56 17.73
N SER A 234 2.02 -2.23 17.64
CA SER A 234 1.25 -1.28 18.43
C SER A 234 -0.18 -1.13 17.92
N TRP A 235 -1.13 -1.13 18.85
CA TRP A 235 -2.53 -0.84 18.54
C TRP A 235 -2.69 0.57 17.97
N ASP A 236 -1.93 1.54 18.46
CA ASP A 236 -2.03 2.93 18.00
C ASP A 236 -1.68 3.08 16.52
N TRP A 237 -0.66 2.36 16.07
CA TRP A 237 -0.27 2.34 14.67
C TRP A 237 -1.29 1.62 13.80
N ASN A 238 -1.74 0.44 14.21
CA ASN A 238 -2.61 -0.40 13.39
C ASN A 238 -4.06 0.06 13.40
N TYR A 239 -4.54 0.66 14.50
CA TYR A 239 -5.95 0.99 14.73
C TYR A 239 -6.20 2.40 15.27
N GLY A 240 -5.33 2.92 16.16
CA GLY A 240 -5.61 4.07 17.04
C GLY A 240 -5.82 5.44 16.39
N HIS A 241 -6.08 5.48 15.10
CA HIS A 241 -6.49 6.69 14.41
C HIS A 241 -8.02 6.81 14.40
N SER A 242 -8.58 7.35 15.49
CA SER A 242 -9.98 7.81 15.54
C SER A 242 -10.12 9.05 16.44
N PRO A 243 -9.71 10.25 15.97
CA PRO A 243 -9.91 11.49 16.72
C PRO A 243 -11.38 11.75 17.07
N GLN A 244 -11.64 12.63 18.04
CA GLN A 244 -12.95 13.25 18.16
C GLN A 244 -13.11 14.29 17.05
N PHE A 245 -14.21 14.21 16.31
CA PHE A 245 -14.48 15.10 15.18
C PHE A 245 -15.96 15.49 15.16
N SER A 246 -16.22 16.74 14.78
CA SER A 246 -17.58 17.28 14.64
C SER A 246 -18.18 17.02 13.26
N GLN A 247 -17.34 16.88 12.24
CA GLN A 247 -17.76 16.71 10.85
C GLN A 247 -16.92 15.62 10.19
N ARG A 248 -17.58 14.84 9.33
CA ARG A 248 -16.98 13.82 8.48
C ARG A 248 -17.46 14.07 7.06
N ARG A 249 -16.53 14.15 6.11
CA ARG A 249 -16.81 14.41 4.69
C ARG A 249 -16.06 13.39 3.85
N LEU A 250 -16.69 12.91 2.79
CA LEU A 250 -16.12 11.87 1.93
C LEU A 250 -16.30 12.27 0.47
N ALA A 251 -15.22 12.21 -0.29
CA ALA A 251 -15.25 12.40 -1.74
C ALA A 251 -14.38 11.36 -2.43
N ARG A 252 -14.71 11.08 -3.70
CA ARG A 252 -13.93 10.19 -4.57
C ARG A 252 -13.38 10.97 -5.75
N PHE A 253 -12.07 10.91 -5.91
CA PHE A 253 -11.34 11.56 -6.99
C PHE A 253 -10.66 10.53 -7.89
N SER A 254 -10.09 10.98 -9.01
CA SER A 254 -9.35 10.10 -9.91
C SER A 254 -8.12 9.46 -9.24
N TRP A 255 -7.56 10.11 -8.22
CA TRP A 255 -6.38 9.68 -7.47
C TRP A 255 -6.65 8.91 -6.17
N GLY A 256 -7.92 8.71 -5.82
CA GLY A 256 -8.33 7.97 -4.62
C GLY A 256 -9.60 8.55 -4.00
N SER A 257 -10.16 7.83 -3.06
CA SER A 257 -11.13 8.29 -2.10
C SER A 257 -10.43 8.99 -0.94
N MET A 258 -11.00 10.10 -0.48
CA MET A 258 -10.49 10.86 0.66
C MET A 258 -11.64 11.23 1.58
N GLU A 259 -11.42 10.96 2.85
CA GLU A 259 -12.31 11.22 3.95
C GLU A 259 -11.66 12.23 4.88
N ALA A 260 -12.30 13.40 5.04
CA ALA A 260 -11.86 14.45 5.95
C ALA A 260 -12.66 14.36 7.24
N PHE A 261 -11.94 14.27 8.36
CA PHE A 261 -12.51 14.45 9.68
C PHE A 261 -12.06 15.78 10.26
N LEU A 262 -13.04 16.61 10.60
CA LEU A 262 -12.83 17.99 11.04
C LEU A 262 -13.40 18.19 12.44
N LEU A 263 -12.57 18.70 13.34
CA LEU A 263 -13.02 19.32 14.57
C LEU A 263 -13.06 20.83 14.35
N VAL A 264 -14.28 21.37 14.25
CA VAL A 264 -14.51 22.78 13.96
C VAL A 264 -15.14 23.43 15.17
N LYS A 265 -14.49 24.44 15.76
CA LYS A 265 -15.06 25.25 16.84
C LYS A 265 -15.15 26.70 16.39
N ARG A 266 -16.33 27.29 16.54
CA ARG A 266 -16.60 28.69 16.14
C ARG A 266 -16.19 28.99 14.68
N GLY A 267 -16.42 28.03 13.78
CA GLY A 267 -16.08 28.15 12.36
C GLY A 267 -14.58 28.00 12.03
N ILE A 268 -13.74 27.67 13.01
CA ILE A 268 -12.29 27.49 12.84
C ILE A 268 -11.94 26.02 12.97
N ILE A 269 -11.07 25.53 12.09
CA ILE A 269 -10.57 24.15 12.10
C ILE A 269 -9.55 24.02 13.24
N GLU A 270 -9.93 23.38 14.34
CA GLU A 270 -8.98 23.09 15.43
C GLU A 270 -8.14 21.86 15.12
N GLN A 271 -8.75 20.84 14.52
CA GLN A 271 -8.08 19.63 14.06
C GLN A 271 -8.67 19.16 12.74
N CYS A 272 -7.80 18.68 11.88
CA CYS A 272 -8.16 18.07 10.60
C CYS A 272 -7.33 16.80 10.46
N ARG A 273 -7.98 15.71 10.03
CA ARG A 273 -7.32 14.47 9.64
C ARG A 273 -7.91 13.95 8.35
N PHE A 274 -7.05 13.40 7.51
CA PHE A 274 -7.47 12.80 6.25
C PHE A 274 -7.17 11.31 6.20
N PHE A 275 -8.17 10.56 5.74
CA PHE A 275 -8.11 9.13 5.54
C PHE A 275 -8.49 8.78 4.11
N GLY A 276 -8.06 7.63 3.60
CA GLY A 276 -8.41 7.20 2.26
C GLY A 276 -7.48 6.18 1.66
N ASP A 277 -7.75 5.84 0.39
CA ASP A 277 -6.95 4.93 -0.44
C ASP A 277 -6.04 5.66 -1.45
N PHE A 278 -5.73 6.93 -1.19
CA PHE A 278 -4.77 7.71 -1.99
C PHE A 278 -3.31 7.42 -1.63
N PHE A 279 -2.41 7.85 -2.51
CA PHE A 279 -0.95 7.79 -2.32
C PHE A 279 -0.40 9.16 -1.94
N THR A 280 0.71 9.17 -1.22
CA THR A 280 1.43 10.38 -0.82
C THR A 280 2.90 10.30 -1.23
N ILE A 281 3.48 11.45 -1.58
CA ILE A 281 4.91 11.61 -1.89
C ILE A 281 5.63 12.50 -0.86
N ALA A 282 4.87 13.12 0.05
CA ALA A 282 5.34 13.84 1.22
C ALA A 282 4.46 13.52 2.43
N ASP A 283 4.88 13.92 3.63
CA ASP A 283 4.10 13.69 4.85
C ASP A 283 2.76 14.42 4.81
N LEU A 284 1.66 13.67 4.89
CA LEU A 284 0.30 14.21 4.93
C LEU A 284 0.08 15.16 6.11
N SER A 285 0.85 15.01 7.19
CA SER A 285 0.76 15.89 8.36
C SER A 285 1.07 17.36 8.03
N ILE A 286 1.77 17.63 6.92
CA ILE A 286 2.03 18.98 6.42
C ILE A 286 0.70 19.67 6.05
N LEU A 287 -0.14 18.99 5.26
CA LEU A 287 -1.47 19.49 4.89
C LEU A 287 -2.37 19.66 6.12
N GLU A 288 -2.40 18.65 6.99
CA GLU A 288 -3.24 18.67 8.20
C GLU A 288 -2.87 19.82 9.14
N LYS A 289 -1.57 20.08 9.35
CA LYS A 289 -1.08 21.19 10.17
C LYS A 289 -1.33 22.55 9.51
N ALA A 290 -1.16 22.65 8.20
CA ALA A 290 -1.41 23.90 7.47
C ALA A 290 -2.87 24.36 7.59
N LEU A 291 -3.81 23.41 7.71
CA LEU A 291 -5.24 23.68 7.86
C LEU A 291 -5.67 23.96 9.31
N GLN A 292 -4.83 23.71 10.32
CA GLN A 292 -5.15 24.03 11.70
C GLN A 292 -5.15 25.54 11.94
N GLY A 293 -6.18 26.02 12.63
CA GLY A 293 -6.42 27.45 12.87
C GLY A 293 -7.06 28.18 11.69
N VAL A 294 -7.30 27.51 10.56
CA VAL A 294 -7.89 28.14 9.37
C VAL A 294 -9.42 28.20 9.51
N PRO A 295 -10.04 29.35 9.23
CA PRO A 295 -11.50 29.45 9.12
C PRO A 295 -12.03 28.54 8.01
N LEU A 296 -13.07 27.75 8.28
CA LEU A 296 -13.71 26.85 7.31
C LEU A 296 -14.58 27.64 6.31
N ARG A 297 -13.94 28.44 5.48
CA ARG A 297 -14.55 29.24 4.40
C ARG A 297 -13.63 29.25 3.18
N GLU A 298 -14.23 29.40 2.01
CA GLU A 298 -13.56 29.22 0.72
C GLU A 298 -12.27 30.05 0.58
N GLU A 299 -12.35 31.35 0.81
CA GLU A 299 -11.22 32.28 0.66
C GLU A 299 -10.01 31.89 1.53
N ALA A 300 -10.26 31.52 2.79
CA ALA A 300 -9.21 31.20 3.75
C ALA A 300 -8.56 29.86 3.44
N LEU A 301 -9.37 28.85 3.07
CA LEU A 301 -8.87 27.54 2.65
C LEU A 301 -8.06 27.66 1.35
N ARG A 302 -8.56 28.42 0.37
CA ARG A 302 -7.91 28.62 -0.93
C ARG A 302 -6.50 29.20 -0.75
N GLY A 303 -6.34 30.26 0.05
CA GLY A 303 -5.03 30.87 0.27
C GLY A 303 -3.99 29.91 0.87
N VAL A 304 -4.40 29.06 1.82
CA VAL A 304 -3.52 28.05 2.43
C VAL A 304 -3.19 26.94 1.44
N LEU A 305 -4.18 26.44 0.72
CA LEU A 305 -4.00 25.36 -0.25
C LEU A 305 -3.18 25.80 -1.46
N GLU A 306 -3.35 27.02 -1.97
CA GLU A 306 -2.53 27.56 -3.07
C GLU A 306 -1.07 27.75 -2.66
N ALA A 307 -0.81 28.20 -1.42
CA ALA A 307 0.55 28.33 -0.91
C ALA A 307 1.26 26.98 -0.71
N LEU A 308 0.50 25.93 -0.36
CA LEU A 308 1.03 24.60 -0.11
C LEU A 308 1.16 23.76 -1.38
N ASP A 309 0.24 23.94 -2.34
CA ASP A 309 -0.02 23.05 -3.47
C ASP A 309 -0.21 21.57 -3.05
N PRO A 310 -1.46 21.09 -2.89
CA PRO A 310 -1.74 19.72 -2.47
C PRO A 310 -1.14 18.66 -3.39
N GLY A 311 -0.89 18.98 -4.67
CA GLY A 311 -0.28 18.10 -5.64
C GLY A 311 1.15 17.68 -5.27
N THR A 312 1.84 18.49 -4.45
CA THR A 312 3.19 18.19 -3.92
C THR A 312 3.17 17.14 -2.80
N ILE A 313 2.00 16.86 -2.20
CA ILE A 313 1.81 15.87 -1.14
C ILE A 313 1.07 14.66 -1.68
N ILE A 314 -0.05 14.88 -2.37
CA ILE A 314 -0.94 13.86 -2.95
C ILE A 314 -0.90 13.99 -4.47
N PRO A 315 -0.19 13.10 -5.19
CA PRO A 315 -0.06 13.21 -6.64
C PRO A 315 -1.41 13.28 -7.38
N GLY A 316 -1.61 14.37 -8.09
CA GLY A 316 -2.82 14.64 -8.88
C GLY A 316 -3.96 15.33 -8.13
N ALA A 317 -3.81 15.63 -6.83
CA ALA A 317 -4.76 16.45 -6.09
C ALA A 317 -4.65 17.92 -6.50
N SER A 318 -5.79 18.59 -6.67
CA SER A 318 -5.85 20.03 -6.91
C SER A 318 -6.38 20.78 -5.68
N VAL A 319 -6.06 22.07 -5.59
CA VAL A 319 -6.63 22.99 -4.58
C VAL A 319 -8.16 22.88 -4.55
N GLN A 320 -8.81 22.93 -5.72
CA GLN A 320 -10.27 22.89 -5.82
C GLN A 320 -10.85 21.58 -5.28
N GLN A 321 -10.20 20.44 -5.51
CA GLN A 321 -10.68 19.13 -5.03
C GLN A 321 -10.59 18.99 -3.51
N ILE A 322 -9.48 19.43 -2.92
CA ILE A 322 -9.33 19.40 -1.46
C ILE A 322 -10.29 20.40 -0.82
N MET A 323 -10.43 21.58 -1.40
CA MET A 323 -11.35 22.61 -0.91
C MET A 323 -12.82 22.17 -1.00
N SER A 324 -13.25 21.55 -2.11
CA SER A 324 -14.62 21.02 -2.24
C SER A 324 -14.88 19.94 -1.19
N LEU A 325 -13.93 19.02 -0.95
CA LEU A 325 -14.04 18.03 0.13
C LEU A 325 -14.21 18.66 1.51
N MET A 326 -13.66 19.86 1.72
CA MET A 326 -13.71 20.54 3.01
C MET A 326 -14.94 21.43 3.21
N ILE A 327 -15.58 21.88 2.13
CA ILE A 327 -16.72 22.83 2.16
C ILE A 327 -18.06 22.17 1.84
N ASP A 328 -18.07 21.16 0.97
CA ASP A 328 -19.26 20.40 0.57
C ASP A 328 -19.49 19.16 1.44
#